data_AF-A0AAN5REU0-F1
#
_entry.id   AF-A0AAN5REU0-F1
#
_cell.length_a   1.000
_cell.length_b   1.000
_cell.length_c   1.000
_cell.angle_alpha   90.00
_cell.angle_beta   90.00
_cell.angle_gamma   90.00
#
_symmetry.space_group_name_H-M   'P 1'
#
loop_
_entity.id
_entity.type
_entity.pdbx_description
1 polymer ?
#
loop_
_entity_poly.entity_id
_entity_poly.type
_entity_poly.pdbx_seq_one_letter_code
_entity_poly.pdbx_strand_id
1 'polypeptide(L)'
;LMAPFFIGSALAEERKVDPMAAGLLAVAAFMTVTPYSVGEAYAVGANWLGGANIISGIVIGLVVAEMFTFIVHRNWVITLPSSVPASVSRSFSAVIPAFIILSIMGIISWALTHWGTNFHQIIMDTISTPLASMGAVVGWAYVIFTSLLWFFGVHGSLALSALDSGIMTPWALENIATYQQYGSVEAALAAGKSFHMWAKPMLDSYIFLGGTGATLGLIIAIFIASRREDHRQVAKLALPSGIFQINEPILFGLPIIMNPVMFIPFILIQPLLAAITMTAYTLGIIPPITNIAPWTMPTGLGAFFNTNGSVAALLLALFNLAVSTLVYLPFVVISNKAQGVIEQEESEEDIANALKF
;
A
#
# COMPACT_ATOMS: atom_id res chain seq x y z
N LEU A 1 -7.46 -14.15 4.16
CA LEU A 1 -6.89 -15.31 4.92
C LEU A 1 -5.38 -15.19 5.22
N MET A 2 -4.54 -14.66 4.33
CA MET A 2 -3.08 -14.56 4.57
C MET A 2 -2.67 -13.48 5.58
N ALA A 3 -3.43 -12.38 5.68
CA ALA A 3 -3.15 -11.27 6.60
C ALA A 3 -2.94 -11.70 8.08
N PRO A 4 -3.84 -12.49 8.72
CA PRO A 4 -3.64 -12.91 10.11
C PRO A 4 -2.37 -13.76 10.29
N PHE A 5 -2.00 -14.58 9.31
CA PHE A 5 -0.76 -15.37 9.36
C PHE A 5 0.47 -14.47 9.46
N PHE A 6 0.64 -13.57 8.48
CA PHE A 6 1.85 -12.75 8.39
C PHE A 6 1.95 -11.75 9.55
N ILE A 7 0.83 -11.18 9.98
CA ILE A 7 0.79 -10.24 11.10
C ILE A 7 1.07 -10.96 12.42
N GLY A 8 0.41 -12.10 12.64
CA GLY A 8 0.64 -12.89 13.84
C GLY A 8 2.07 -13.42 13.92
N SER A 9 2.62 -13.89 12.79
CA SER A 9 4.01 -14.35 12.68
C SER A 9 5.02 -13.22 12.93
N ALA A 10 4.83 -12.05 12.30
CA ALA A 10 5.76 -10.94 12.46
C ALA A 10 5.78 -10.39 13.90
N LEU A 11 4.60 -10.25 14.53
CA LEU A 11 4.53 -9.79 15.91
C LEU A 11 5.12 -10.84 16.87
N ALA A 12 4.84 -12.13 16.66
CA ALA A 12 5.45 -13.20 17.46
C ALA A 12 6.98 -13.23 17.34
N GLU A 13 7.52 -12.98 16.15
CA GLU A 13 8.97 -12.86 15.94
C GLU A 13 9.56 -11.68 16.71
N GLU A 14 8.91 -10.51 16.68
CA GLU A 14 9.29 -9.34 17.49
C GLU A 14 9.25 -9.67 19.00
N ARG A 15 8.23 -10.43 19.43
CA ARG A 15 8.06 -10.90 20.82
C ARG A 15 8.98 -12.06 21.20
N LYS A 16 9.81 -12.55 20.28
CA LYS A 16 10.77 -13.67 20.49
C LYS A 16 10.11 -14.99 20.89
N VAL A 17 8.92 -15.25 20.37
CA VAL A 17 8.22 -16.55 20.49
C VAL A 17 8.07 -17.20 19.11
N ASP A 18 7.59 -18.45 19.04
CA ASP A 18 7.52 -19.19 17.77
C ASP A 18 6.58 -18.50 16.75
N PRO A 19 7.13 -17.93 15.65
CA PRO A 19 6.34 -17.14 14.72
C PRO A 19 5.45 -18.01 13.83
N MET A 20 5.90 -19.22 13.50
CA MET A 20 5.14 -20.16 12.69
C MET A 20 3.91 -20.66 13.45
N ALA A 21 4.08 -21.01 14.73
CA ALA A 21 2.99 -21.44 15.59
C ALA A 21 1.94 -20.34 15.77
N ALA A 22 2.37 -19.11 16.09
CA ALA A 22 1.48 -17.97 16.25
C ALA A 22 0.73 -17.62 14.94
N GLY A 23 1.44 -17.60 13.81
CA GLY A 23 0.84 -17.31 12.50
C GLY A 23 -0.20 -18.36 12.08
N LEU A 24 0.11 -19.65 12.20
CA LEU A 24 -0.85 -20.73 11.92
C LEU A 24 -2.05 -20.68 12.86
N LEU A 25 -1.82 -20.38 14.15
CA LEU A 25 -2.90 -20.23 15.12
C LEU A 25 -3.78 -19.01 14.82
N ALA A 26 -3.22 -17.93 14.30
CA ALA A 26 -3.99 -16.75 13.88
C ALA A 26 -4.91 -17.08 12.69
N VAL A 27 -4.45 -17.92 11.75
CA VAL A 27 -5.30 -18.44 10.67
C VAL A 27 -6.41 -19.33 11.23
N ALA A 28 -6.08 -20.25 12.14
CA ALA A 28 -7.08 -21.11 12.77
C ALA A 28 -8.15 -20.30 13.53
N ALA A 29 -7.73 -19.30 14.31
CA ALA A 29 -8.60 -18.38 15.03
C ALA A 29 -9.49 -17.55 14.08
N PHE A 30 -8.93 -17.09 12.95
CA PHE A 30 -9.70 -16.42 11.89
C PHE A 30 -10.82 -17.33 11.38
N MET A 31 -10.51 -18.59 11.07
CA MET A 31 -11.50 -19.56 10.63
C MET A 31 -12.53 -19.86 11.73
N THR A 32 -12.15 -19.93 13.00
CA THR A 32 -13.07 -20.17 14.12
C THR A 32 -14.17 -19.10 14.24
N VAL A 33 -13.86 -17.85 13.93
CA VAL A 33 -14.84 -16.75 13.97
C VAL A 33 -15.50 -16.46 12.62
N THR A 34 -15.10 -17.18 11.57
CA THR A 34 -15.72 -17.12 10.25
C THR A 34 -17.01 -17.94 10.24
N PRO A 35 -18.13 -17.45 9.70
CA PRO A 35 -19.35 -18.24 9.56
C PRO A 35 -19.23 -19.28 8.42
N TYR A 36 -19.70 -20.50 8.69
CA TYR A 36 -19.74 -21.63 7.75
C TYR A 36 -21.15 -21.84 7.23
N SER A 37 -21.69 -20.84 6.54
CA SER A 37 -23.00 -20.93 5.89
C SER A 37 -22.98 -20.16 4.57
N VAL A 38 -23.26 -20.88 3.48
CA VAL A 38 -23.53 -20.30 2.16
C VAL A 38 -24.88 -20.85 1.71
N GLY A 39 -25.94 -20.07 1.95
CA GLY A 39 -27.30 -20.60 1.88
C GLY A 39 -27.49 -21.73 2.89
N GLU A 40 -27.97 -22.88 2.42
CA GLU A 40 -28.15 -24.08 3.26
C GLU A 40 -26.87 -24.94 3.40
N ALA A 41 -25.81 -24.63 2.65
CA ALA A 41 -24.58 -25.41 2.67
C ALA A 41 -23.66 -25.01 3.83
N TYR A 42 -23.13 -26.01 4.55
CA TYR A 42 -22.04 -25.82 5.53
C TYR A 42 -20.71 -25.58 4.79
N ALA A 43 -20.50 -24.36 4.34
CA ALA A 43 -19.35 -23.94 3.56
C ALA A 43 -18.91 -22.53 3.96
N VAL A 44 -17.64 -22.21 3.71
CA VAL A 44 -17.11 -20.86 3.90
C VAL A 44 -17.34 -20.05 2.64
N GLY A 45 -18.07 -18.95 2.75
CA GLY A 45 -18.23 -18.00 1.66
C GLY A 45 -16.90 -17.38 1.24
N ALA A 46 -16.64 -17.30 -0.06
CA ALA A 46 -15.39 -16.75 -0.60
C ALA A 46 -15.16 -15.28 -0.17
N ASN A 47 -16.24 -14.54 0.08
CA ASN A 47 -16.23 -13.17 0.60
C ASN A 47 -15.50 -13.06 1.95
N TRP A 48 -15.63 -14.06 2.83
CA TRP A 48 -15.00 -14.04 4.16
C TRP A 48 -13.48 -14.14 4.10
N LEU A 49 -12.95 -14.77 3.07
CA LEU A 49 -11.51 -15.01 2.93
C LEU A 49 -10.79 -13.92 2.13
N GLY A 50 -11.56 -13.07 1.42
CA GLY A 50 -11.10 -12.03 0.50
C GLY A 50 -10.78 -10.67 1.16
N GLY A 51 -10.65 -9.65 0.32
CA GLY A 51 -10.15 -8.32 0.71
C GLY A 51 -10.98 -7.59 1.76
N ALA A 52 -12.29 -7.75 1.72
CA ALA A 52 -13.23 -7.10 2.65
C ALA A 52 -12.95 -7.44 4.13
N ASN A 53 -12.26 -8.56 4.38
CA ASN A 53 -11.97 -9.06 5.73
C ASN A 53 -10.50 -8.96 6.12
N ILE A 54 -9.69 -8.18 5.39
CA ILE A 54 -8.28 -7.95 5.74
C ILE A 54 -8.16 -7.27 7.11
N ILE A 55 -8.97 -6.26 7.42
CA ILE A 55 -8.97 -5.59 8.73
C ILE A 55 -9.26 -6.57 9.86
N SER A 56 -10.25 -7.46 9.66
CA SER A 56 -10.50 -8.56 10.61
C SER A 56 -9.26 -9.42 10.80
N GLY A 57 -8.57 -9.75 9.71
CA GLY A 57 -7.31 -10.49 9.72
C GLY A 57 -6.20 -9.79 10.49
N ILE A 58 -6.06 -8.47 10.34
CA ILE A 58 -5.10 -7.65 11.09
C ILE A 58 -5.38 -7.76 12.59
N VAL A 59 -6.62 -7.50 13.00
CA VAL A 59 -7.01 -7.53 14.42
C VAL A 59 -6.77 -8.91 15.02
N ILE A 60 -7.20 -9.98 14.33
CA ILE A 60 -7.04 -11.36 14.81
C ILE A 60 -5.56 -11.73 14.88
N GLY A 61 -4.75 -11.37 13.89
CA GLY A 61 -3.30 -11.63 13.89
C GLY A 61 -2.61 -11.00 15.10
N LEU A 62 -2.90 -9.73 15.38
CA LEU A 62 -2.35 -9.01 16.53
C LEU A 62 -2.79 -9.63 17.86
N VAL A 63 -4.09 -9.85 18.04
CA VAL A 63 -4.66 -10.41 19.28
C VAL A 63 -4.12 -11.80 19.55
N VAL A 64 -4.09 -12.67 18.54
CA VAL A 64 -3.61 -14.05 18.70
C VAL A 64 -2.12 -14.10 19.03
N ALA A 65 -1.29 -13.27 18.38
CA ALA A 65 0.13 -13.22 18.69
C ALA A 65 0.40 -12.71 20.12
N GLU A 66 -0.33 -11.71 20.59
CA GLU A 66 -0.21 -11.23 21.98
C GLU A 66 -0.69 -12.27 23.00
N MET A 67 -1.84 -12.92 22.74
CA MET A 67 -2.32 -14.02 23.60
C MET A 67 -1.32 -15.18 23.63
N PHE A 68 -0.79 -15.57 22.47
CA PHE A 68 0.18 -16.66 22.36
C PHE A 68 1.46 -16.32 23.13
N THR A 69 1.98 -15.11 22.93
CA THR A 69 3.15 -14.58 23.65
C THR A 69 2.92 -14.61 25.17
N PHE A 70 1.77 -14.14 25.63
CA PHE A 70 1.42 -14.14 27.05
C PHE A 70 1.43 -15.55 27.65
N ILE A 71 0.80 -16.52 26.99
CA ILE A 71 0.71 -17.91 27.46
C ILE A 71 2.12 -18.56 27.49
N VAL A 72 2.91 -18.36 26.43
CA VAL A 72 4.28 -18.90 26.33
C VAL A 72 5.19 -18.31 27.40
N HIS A 73 5.19 -16.99 27.58
CA HIS A 73 6.01 -16.33 28.60
C HIS A 73 5.61 -16.72 30.04
N ARG A 74 4.36 -17.13 30.25
CA ARG A 74 3.92 -17.65 31.55
C ARG A 74 4.27 -19.11 31.78
N ASN A 75 4.95 -19.75 30.83
CA ASN A 75 5.28 -21.18 30.81
C ASN A 75 4.04 -22.08 30.86
N TRP A 76 2.91 -21.64 30.32
CA TRP A 76 1.70 -22.46 30.15
C TRP A 76 1.82 -23.31 28.88
N VAL A 77 2.88 -24.12 28.82
CA VAL A 77 3.25 -24.92 27.64
C VAL A 77 3.66 -26.32 28.07
N ILE A 78 3.56 -27.28 27.14
CA ILE A 78 4.04 -28.64 27.38
C ILE A 78 5.54 -28.68 27.07
N THR A 79 6.37 -28.84 28.11
CA THR A 79 7.82 -28.99 27.95
C THR A 79 8.20 -30.46 27.84
N LEU A 80 8.88 -30.83 26.75
CA LEU A 80 9.42 -32.18 26.56
C LEU A 80 10.91 -32.28 26.94
N PRO A 81 11.41 -33.47 27.32
CA PRO A 81 12.84 -33.68 27.59
C PRO A 81 13.73 -33.34 26.39
N SER A 82 15.00 -33.01 26.66
CA SER A 82 15.99 -32.66 25.64
C SER A 82 16.32 -33.78 24.65
N SER A 83 15.97 -35.03 24.98
CA SER A 83 16.09 -36.18 24.07
C SER A 83 15.09 -36.18 22.93
N VAL A 84 14.04 -35.34 23.00
CA VAL A 84 12.99 -35.24 21.98
C VAL A 84 13.41 -34.26 20.88
N PRO A 85 13.23 -34.59 19.58
CA PRO A 85 13.54 -33.67 18.48
C PRO A 85 12.86 -32.31 18.62
N ALA A 86 13.58 -31.24 18.27
CA ALA A 86 13.11 -29.85 18.41
C ALA A 86 11.81 -29.55 17.63
N SER A 87 11.56 -30.22 16.49
CA SER A 87 10.30 -30.09 15.76
C SER A 87 9.10 -30.61 16.56
N VAL A 88 9.26 -31.73 17.25
CA VAL A 88 8.20 -32.32 18.10
C VAL A 88 7.98 -31.46 19.34
N SER A 89 9.06 -31.02 20.00
CA SER A 89 8.96 -30.14 21.18
C SER A 89 8.21 -28.83 20.88
N ARG A 90 8.47 -28.21 19.72
CA ARG A 90 7.74 -27.02 19.26
C ARG A 90 6.25 -27.27 19.07
N SER A 91 5.88 -28.36 18.39
CA SER A 91 4.47 -28.71 18.19
C SER A 91 3.72 -28.91 19.51
N PHE A 92 4.31 -29.60 20.48
CA PHE A 92 3.69 -29.82 21.80
C PHE A 92 3.62 -28.55 22.65
N SER A 93 4.64 -27.69 22.58
CA SER A 93 4.65 -26.40 23.29
C SER A 93 3.51 -25.48 22.85
N ALA A 94 3.05 -25.60 21.61
CA ALA A 94 1.94 -24.81 21.06
C ALA A 94 0.54 -25.35 21.41
N VAL A 95 0.40 -26.58 21.92
CA VAL A 95 -0.92 -27.23 22.14
C VAL A 95 -1.77 -26.49 23.18
N ILE A 96 -1.21 -26.18 24.34
CA ILE A 96 -1.95 -25.45 25.39
C ILE A 96 -2.32 -24.03 24.93
N PRO A 97 -1.39 -23.23 24.36
CA PRO A 97 -1.76 -21.96 23.75
C PRO A 97 -2.89 -22.07 22.72
N ALA A 98 -2.79 -23.04 21.81
CA ALA A 98 -3.81 -23.25 20.77
C ALA A 98 -5.17 -23.59 21.37
N PHE A 99 -5.24 -24.51 22.34
CA PHE A 99 -6.49 -24.87 23.00
C PHE A 99 -7.16 -23.67 23.67
N ILE A 100 -6.40 -22.87 24.44
CA ILE A 100 -6.92 -21.71 25.15
C ILE A 100 -7.42 -20.65 24.16
N ILE A 101 -6.61 -20.29 23.17
CA ILE A 101 -6.94 -19.24 22.20
C ILE A 101 -8.16 -19.66 21.37
N LEU A 102 -8.17 -20.87 20.81
CA LEU A 102 -9.31 -21.32 20.00
C LEU A 102 -10.58 -21.50 20.82
N SER A 103 -10.48 -21.88 22.10
CA SER A 103 -11.65 -21.93 22.99
C SER A 103 -12.24 -20.53 23.22
N ILE A 104 -11.38 -19.53 23.46
CA ILE A 104 -11.82 -18.13 23.63
C ILE A 104 -12.47 -17.63 22.33
N MET A 105 -11.82 -17.84 21.18
CA MET A 105 -12.36 -17.43 19.88
C MET A 105 -13.66 -18.17 19.54
N GLY A 106 -13.77 -19.45 19.91
CA GLY A 106 -14.99 -20.24 19.74
C GLY A 106 -16.14 -19.74 20.60
N ILE A 107 -15.89 -19.39 21.87
CA ILE A 107 -16.89 -18.78 22.75
C ILE A 107 -17.36 -17.43 22.19
N ILE A 108 -16.43 -16.60 21.71
CA ILE A 108 -16.77 -15.33 21.04
C ILE A 108 -17.66 -15.60 19.82
N SER A 109 -17.26 -16.51 18.94
CA SER A 109 -18.01 -16.88 17.74
C SER A 109 -19.44 -17.36 18.07
N TRP A 110 -19.56 -18.25 19.07
CA TRP A 110 -20.84 -18.77 19.55
C TRP A 110 -21.76 -17.67 20.10
N ALA A 111 -21.19 -16.77 20.91
CA ALA A 111 -21.94 -15.66 21.51
C ALA A 111 -22.44 -14.67 20.44
N LEU A 112 -21.57 -14.31 19.49
CA LEU A 112 -21.93 -13.42 18.38
C LEU A 112 -23.02 -14.02 17.49
N THR A 113 -22.92 -15.33 17.22
CA THR A 113 -23.93 -16.05 16.42
C THR A 113 -25.29 -16.03 17.13
N HIS A 114 -25.34 -16.16 18.46
CA HIS A 114 -26.59 -16.02 19.23
C HIS A 114 -27.20 -14.62 19.15
N TRP A 115 -26.38 -13.59 18.93
CA TRP A 115 -26.84 -12.23 18.67
C TRP A 115 -27.12 -11.94 17.19
N GLY A 116 -27.10 -12.97 16.33
CA GLY A 116 -27.39 -12.85 14.91
C GLY A 116 -26.29 -12.17 14.10
N THR A 117 -25.06 -12.16 14.59
CA THR A 117 -23.91 -11.54 13.92
C THR A 117 -22.67 -12.45 13.96
N ASN A 118 -21.56 -11.99 13.40
CA ASN A 118 -20.25 -12.65 13.50
C ASN A 118 -19.15 -11.59 13.61
N PHE A 119 -17.94 -12.03 13.97
CA PHE A 119 -16.82 -11.12 14.22
C PHE A 119 -16.51 -10.23 13.00
N HIS A 120 -16.51 -10.83 11.81
CA HIS A 120 -16.21 -10.11 10.58
C HIS A 120 -17.25 -9.04 10.26
N GLN A 121 -18.53 -9.35 10.48
CA GLN A 121 -19.62 -8.39 10.31
C GLN A 121 -19.47 -7.20 11.26
N ILE A 122 -19.12 -7.44 12.52
CA ILE A 122 -18.88 -6.35 13.48
C ILE A 122 -17.75 -5.43 13.00
N ILE A 123 -16.62 -6.00 12.57
CA ILE A 123 -15.50 -5.21 12.04
C ILE A 123 -15.92 -4.44 10.79
N MET A 124 -16.72 -5.06 9.91
CA MET A 124 -17.24 -4.42 8.71
C MET A 124 -18.06 -3.18 9.09
N ASP A 125 -19.06 -3.35 9.95
CA ASP A 125 -20.05 -2.33 10.28
C ASP A 125 -19.42 -1.18 11.11
N THR A 126 -18.43 -1.49 11.95
CA THR A 126 -17.84 -0.51 12.88
C THR A 126 -16.56 0.15 12.36
N ILE A 127 -15.82 -0.49 11.47
CA ILE A 127 -14.52 -0.01 10.99
C ILE A 127 -14.51 0.10 9.47
N SER A 128 -14.70 -1.01 8.74
CA SER A 128 -14.49 -1.03 7.28
C SER A 128 -15.45 -0.10 6.54
N THR A 129 -16.75 -0.17 6.84
CA THR A 129 -17.79 0.63 6.17
C THR A 129 -17.67 2.13 6.48
N PRO A 130 -17.53 2.58 7.74
CA PRO A 130 -17.27 3.98 8.03
C PRO A 130 -16.00 4.50 7.33
N LEU A 131 -14.94 3.71 7.31
CA LEU A 131 -13.68 4.09 6.67
C LEU A 131 -13.79 4.17 5.14
N ALA A 132 -14.53 3.24 4.52
CA ALA A 132 -14.89 3.29 3.10
C ALA A 132 -15.67 4.57 2.76
N SER A 133 -16.58 5.01 3.63
CA SER A 133 -17.32 6.27 3.45
C SER A 133 -16.41 7.50 3.47
N MET A 134 -15.25 7.41 4.13
CA MET A 134 -14.21 8.44 4.17
C MET A 134 -13.20 8.33 3.02
N GLY A 135 -13.53 7.58 1.95
CA GLY A 135 -12.61 7.25 0.86
C GLY A 135 -11.85 8.45 0.29
N ALA A 136 -12.55 9.57 0.08
CA ALA A 136 -11.93 10.81 -0.40
C ALA A 136 -10.90 11.38 0.59
N VAL A 137 -11.20 11.40 1.89
CA VAL A 137 -10.29 11.91 2.93
C VAL A 137 -9.03 11.06 2.98
N VAL A 138 -9.19 9.73 3.01
CA VAL A 138 -8.06 8.78 3.02
C VAL A 138 -7.19 8.95 1.77
N GLY A 139 -7.83 9.01 0.61
CA GLY A 139 -7.15 9.14 -0.67
C GLY A 139 -6.34 10.44 -0.81
N TRP A 140 -6.97 11.58 -0.50
CA TRP A 140 -6.29 12.87 -0.52
C TRP A 140 -5.17 12.96 0.51
N ALA A 141 -5.40 12.47 1.74
CA ALA A 141 -4.36 12.43 2.75
C ALA A 141 -3.18 11.58 2.28
N TYR A 142 -3.43 10.38 1.73
CA TYR A 142 -2.37 9.51 1.23
C TYR A 142 -1.55 10.20 0.12
N VAL A 143 -2.22 10.80 -0.87
CA VAL A 143 -1.55 11.50 -1.99
C VAL A 143 -0.68 12.66 -1.50
N ILE A 144 -1.18 13.49 -0.58
CA ILE A 144 -0.48 14.69 -0.08
C ILE A 144 0.68 14.30 0.84
N PHE A 145 0.40 13.46 1.85
CA PHE A 145 1.39 13.10 2.87
C PHE A 145 2.50 12.20 2.33
N THR A 146 2.25 11.39 1.29
CA THR A 146 3.30 10.56 0.68
C THR A 146 4.43 11.42 0.12
N SER A 147 4.12 12.47 -0.67
CA SER A 147 5.15 13.41 -1.17
C SER A 147 5.71 14.28 -0.04
N LEU A 148 4.88 14.68 0.92
CA LEU A 148 5.34 15.54 2.02
C LEU A 148 6.38 14.85 2.90
N LEU A 149 6.16 13.58 3.23
CA LEU A 149 7.11 12.78 4.00
C LEU A 149 8.41 12.59 3.23
N TRP A 150 8.32 12.31 1.92
CA TRP A 150 9.49 12.18 1.07
C TRP A 150 10.30 13.47 0.97
N PHE A 151 9.65 14.63 0.97
CA PHE A 151 10.34 15.91 1.02
C PHE A 151 11.22 16.06 2.28
N PHE A 152 10.81 15.48 3.41
CA PHE A 152 11.61 15.41 4.64
C PHE A 152 12.51 14.17 4.73
N GLY A 153 12.65 13.40 3.66
CA GLY A 153 13.50 12.20 3.61
C GLY A 153 12.88 10.94 4.25
N VAL A 154 11.60 10.98 4.63
CA VAL A 154 10.86 9.83 5.13
C VAL A 154 10.15 9.14 3.96
N HIS A 155 10.35 7.84 3.80
CA HIS A 155 9.72 7.08 2.72
C HIS A 155 8.20 7.04 2.88
N GLY A 156 7.47 7.89 2.15
CA GLY A 156 6.06 8.18 2.40
C GLY A 156 5.13 6.96 2.33
N SER A 157 5.28 6.10 1.31
CA SER A 157 4.43 4.90 1.19
C SER A 157 4.72 3.84 2.26
N LEU A 158 5.95 3.77 2.76
CA LEU A 158 6.30 2.88 3.86
C LEU A 158 5.73 3.40 5.18
N ALA A 159 5.86 4.70 5.42
CA ALA A 159 5.30 5.37 6.59
C ALA A 159 3.77 5.30 6.64
N LEU A 160 3.11 5.29 5.48
CA LEU A 160 1.66 5.18 5.34
C LEU A 160 1.19 3.75 5.00
N SER A 161 2.03 2.74 5.21
CA SER A 161 1.73 1.34 4.86
C SER A 161 0.47 0.79 5.53
N ALA A 162 0.11 1.30 6.71
CA ALA A 162 -1.14 0.96 7.38
C ALA A 162 -2.38 1.39 6.58
N LEU A 163 -2.35 2.57 5.93
CA LEU A 163 -3.45 3.03 5.07
C LEU A 163 -3.50 2.20 3.77
N ASP A 164 -2.33 1.92 3.19
CA ASP A 164 -2.25 1.12 1.97
C ASP A 164 -2.79 -0.30 2.21
N SER A 165 -2.16 -1.05 3.11
CA SER A 165 -2.50 -2.45 3.38
C SER A 165 -3.84 -2.64 4.09
N GLY A 166 -4.23 -1.69 4.95
CA GLY A 166 -5.45 -1.78 5.75
C GLY A 166 -6.70 -1.22 5.08
N ILE A 167 -6.56 -0.38 4.06
CA ILE A 167 -7.71 0.35 3.46
C ILE A 167 -7.68 0.26 1.93
N MET A 168 -6.64 0.80 1.31
CA MET A 168 -6.61 1.03 -0.14
C MET A 168 -6.44 -0.27 -0.96
N THR A 169 -5.66 -1.21 -0.45
CA THR A 169 -5.52 -2.55 -1.02
C THR A 169 -6.81 -3.38 -0.85
N PRO A 170 -7.45 -3.41 0.34
CA PRO A 170 -8.80 -3.98 0.50
C PRO A 170 -9.83 -3.43 -0.50
N TRP A 171 -9.87 -2.11 -0.72
CA TRP A 171 -10.73 -1.51 -1.73
C TRP A 171 -10.45 -2.00 -3.15
N ALA A 172 -9.18 -2.20 -3.52
CA ALA A 172 -8.83 -2.80 -4.82
C ALA A 172 -9.39 -4.22 -4.95
N LEU A 173 -9.28 -5.02 -3.88
CA LEU A 173 -9.80 -6.39 -3.85
C LEU A 173 -11.33 -6.44 -3.87
N GLU A 174 -12.01 -5.50 -3.22
CA GLU A 174 -13.46 -5.34 -3.31
C GLU A 174 -13.92 -5.00 -4.72
N ASN A 175 -13.19 -4.12 -5.43
CA ASN A 175 -13.45 -3.83 -6.83
C ASN A 175 -13.29 -5.07 -7.71
N ILE A 176 -12.21 -5.84 -7.52
CA ILE A 176 -11.98 -7.09 -8.24
C ILE A 176 -13.11 -8.09 -7.99
N ALA A 177 -13.50 -8.28 -6.73
CA ALA A 177 -14.57 -9.20 -6.36
C ALA A 177 -15.91 -8.78 -7.00
N THR A 178 -16.21 -7.48 -6.99
CA THR A 178 -17.39 -6.93 -7.66
C THR A 178 -17.33 -7.20 -9.16
N TYR A 179 -16.22 -6.91 -9.82
CA TYR A 179 -16.04 -7.19 -11.24
C TYR A 179 -16.21 -8.68 -11.57
N GLN A 180 -15.60 -9.57 -10.79
CA GLN A 180 -15.69 -11.02 -10.97
C GLN A 180 -17.12 -11.55 -10.78
N GLN A 181 -17.86 -11.00 -9.81
CA GLN A 181 -19.23 -11.42 -9.53
C GLN A 181 -20.19 -11.05 -10.66
N TYR A 182 -20.01 -9.87 -11.27
CA TYR A 182 -20.94 -9.35 -12.28
C TYR A 182 -20.46 -9.55 -13.72
N GLY A 183 -19.20 -9.94 -13.93
CA GLY A 183 -18.61 -10.23 -15.23
C GLY A 183 -18.19 -8.99 -16.04
N SER A 184 -18.77 -7.82 -15.76
CA SER A 184 -18.34 -6.54 -16.34
C SER A 184 -18.63 -5.36 -15.41
N VAL A 185 -17.98 -4.21 -15.68
CA VAL A 185 -18.22 -2.96 -14.95
C VAL A 185 -19.66 -2.48 -15.18
N GLU A 186 -20.15 -2.54 -16.41
CA GLU A 186 -21.49 -2.09 -16.80
C GLU A 186 -22.57 -2.90 -16.08
N ALA A 187 -22.41 -4.23 -16.01
CA ALA A 187 -23.34 -5.11 -15.30
C ALA A 187 -23.36 -4.82 -13.79
N ALA A 188 -22.19 -4.55 -13.19
CA ALA A 188 -22.09 -4.19 -11.77
C ALA A 188 -22.78 -2.84 -11.49
N LEU A 189 -22.54 -1.82 -12.32
CA LEU A 189 -23.18 -0.50 -12.19
C LEU A 189 -24.69 -0.58 -12.39
N ALA A 190 -25.17 -1.36 -13.38
CA ALA A 190 -26.59 -1.59 -13.61
C ALA A 190 -27.28 -2.30 -12.43
N ALA A 191 -26.54 -3.11 -11.68
CA ALA A 191 -26.99 -3.74 -10.44
C ALA A 191 -26.85 -2.85 -9.20
N GLY A 192 -26.56 -1.56 -9.37
CA GLY A 192 -26.42 -0.58 -8.27
C GLY A 192 -25.16 -0.74 -7.44
N LYS A 193 -24.13 -1.43 -7.95
CA LYS A 193 -22.83 -1.52 -7.29
C LYS A 193 -21.94 -0.34 -7.66
N SER A 194 -21.02 -0.02 -6.77
CA SER A 194 -20.03 1.04 -6.94
C SER A 194 -18.63 0.48 -6.80
N PHE A 195 -17.67 1.17 -7.41
CA PHE A 195 -16.25 0.84 -7.31
C PHE A 195 -15.50 1.95 -6.57
N HIS A 196 -14.54 1.54 -5.75
CA HIS A 196 -13.66 2.44 -4.99
C HIS A 196 -12.61 3.05 -5.92
N MET A 197 -12.69 4.36 -6.13
CA MET A 197 -11.72 5.10 -6.93
C MET A 197 -10.35 5.18 -6.25
N TRP A 198 -10.31 5.33 -4.92
CA TRP A 198 -9.08 5.48 -4.13
C TRP A 198 -8.37 4.16 -3.81
N ALA A 199 -8.62 3.12 -4.61
CA ALA A 199 -7.89 1.86 -4.54
C ALA A 199 -6.39 2.07 -4.87
N LYS A 200 -5.48 1.36 -4.18
CA LYS A 200 -4.03 1.57 -4.34
C LYS A 200 -3.54 1.50 -5.80
N PRO A 201 -3.95 0.53 -6.65
CA PRO A 201 -3.50 0.49 -8.03
C PRO A 201 -3.97 1.68 -8.88
N MET A 202 -5.01 2.42 -8.48
CA MET A 202 -5.39 3.68 -9.13
C MET A 202 -4.28 4.71 -8.96
N LEU A 203 -3.74 4.87 -7.74
CA LEU A 203 -2.66 5.83 -7.49
C LEU A 203 -1.39 5.43 -8.24
N ASP A 204 -1.03 4.16 -8.23
CA ASP A 204 0.15 3.65 -8.95
C ASP A 204 0.03 3.80 -10.46
N SER A 205 -1.19 3.71 -10.99
CA SER A 205 -1.43 3.74 -12.44
C SER A 205 -1.44 5.15 -13.03
N TYR A 206 -1.84 6.16 -12.25
CA TYR A 206 -2.13 7.49 -12.78
C TYR A 206 -1.45 8.64 -12.03
N ILE A 207 -1.04 8.45 -10.78
CA ILE A 207 -0.60 9.52 -9.89
C ILE A 207 0.90 9.39 -9.59
N PHE A 208 1.36 8.20 -9.23
CA PHE A 208 2.77 7.94 -8.86
C PHE A 208 3.64 7.58 -10.07
N LEU A 209 3.47 8.35 -11.16
CA LEU A 209 4.10 8.05 -12.45
C LEU A 209 5.61 8.20 -12.38
N GLY A 210 6.30 7.07 -12.28
CA GLY A 210 7.74 7.06 -12.05
C GLY A 210 8.14 7.17 -10.59
N GLY A 211 7.24 6.89 -9.65
CA GLY A 211 7.43 6.96 -8.21
C GLY A 211 6.68 8.13 -7.56
N THR A 212 6.98 8.36 -6.27
CA THR A 212 6.40 9.50 -5.53
C THR A 212 6.80 10.82 -6.17
N GLY A 213 5.83 11.73 -6.32
CA GLY A 213 6.03 13.02 -6.97
C GLY A 213 6.04 12.94 -8.49
N ALA A 214 5.54 11.84 -9.08
CA ALA A 214 5.47 11.66 -10.53
C ALA A 214 6.82 11.91 -11.24
N THR A 215 7.90 11.38 -10.64
CA THR A 215 9.29 11.72 -10.92
C THR A 215 9.79 11.30 -12.30
N LEU A 216 9.09 10.43 -13.03
CA LEU A 216 9.42 10.20 -14.45
C LEU A 216 9.18 11.47 -15.27
N GLY A 217 8.17 12.27 -14.93
CA GLY A 217 7.96 13.58 -15.55
C GLY A 217 9.11 14.55 -15.27
N LEU A 218 9.71 14.51 -14.07
CA LEU A 218 10.91 15.28 -13.75
C LEU A 218 12.12 14.82 -14.58
N ILE A 219 12.35 13.51 -14.69
CA ILE A 219 13.44 12.95 -15.52
C ILE A 219 13.31 13.44 -16.97
N ILE A 220 12.11 13.38 -17.54
CA ILE A 220 11.84 13.87 -18.90
C ILE A 220 12.06 15.39 -18.99
N ALA A 221 11.58 16.16 -18.00
CA ALA A 221 11.77 17.61 -17.95
C ALA A 221 13.26 17.99 -17.90
N ILE A 222 14.10 17.23 -17.18
CA ILE A 222 15.55 17.42 -17.15
C ILE A 222 16.16 17.19 -18.53
N PHE A 223 15.77 16.14 -19.25
CA PHE A 223 16.30 15.91 -20.59
C PHE A 223 15.94 17.02 -21.59
N ILE A 224 14.75 17.61 -21.44
CA ILE A 224 14.27 18.71 -22.29
C ILE A 224 14.98 20.03 -21.94
N ALA A 225 14.91 20.46 -20.68
CA ALA A 225 15.26 21.82 -20.26
C ALA A 225 16.67 21.96 -19.69
N SER A 226 17.20 20.94 -19.00
CA SER A 226 18.52 21.05 -18.39
C SER A 226 19.63 20.94 -19.42
N ARG A 227 20.62 21.82 -19.27
CA ARG A 227 21.89 21.83 -20.02
C ARG A 227 23.09 21.44 -19.16
N ARG A 228 22.90 21.26 -17.84
CA ARG A 228 23.98 20.87 -16.92
C ARG A 228 24.29 19.39 -17.02
N GLU A 229 25.57 19.02 -17.05
CA GLU A 229 26.01 17.64 -17.22
C GLU A 229 25.63 16.75 -16.03
N ASP A 230 25.82 17.24 -14.81
CA ASP A 230 25.49 16.58 -13.54
C ASP A 230 24.01 16.15 -13.48
N HIS A 231 23.07 17.09 -13.73
CA HIS A 231 21.64 16.81 -13.71
C HIS A 231 21.25 15.79 -14.80
N ARG A 232 21.81 15.92 -16.00
CA ARG A 232 21.52 15.01 -17.11
C ARG A 232 22.10 13.62 -16.88
N GLN A 233 23.26 13.51 -16.24
CA GLN A 233 23.88 12.25 -15.87
C GLN A 233 23.04 11.52 -14.83
N VAL A 234 22.58 12.22 -13.78
CA VAL A 234 21.68 11.63 -12.78
C VAL A 234 20.38 11.17 -13.43
N ALA A 235 19.76 12.00 -14.27
CA ALA A 235 18.54 11.62 -14.99
C ALA A 235 18.75 10.38 -15.88
N LYS A 236 19.90 10.25 -16.54
CA LYS A 236 20.26 9.07 -17.35
C LYS A 236 20.38 7.80 -16.50
N LEU A 237 20.98 7.89 -15.31
CA LEU A 237 21.11 6.77 -14.39
C LEU A 237 19.78 6.39 -13.73
N ALA A 238 18.92 7.37 -13.46
CA ALA A 238 17.62 7.16 -12.82
C ALA A 238 16.50 6.74 -13.80
N LEU A 239 16.66 6.96 -15.11
CA LEU A 239 15.62 6.64 -16.09
C LEU A 239 15.19 5.16 -16.07
N PRO A 240 16.09 4.16 -16.05
CA PRO A 240 15.67 2.75 -16.03
C PRO A 240 14.77 2.43 -14.83
N SER A 241 15.17 2.82 -13.61
CA SER A 241 14.36 2.61 -12.41
C SER A 241 13.06 3.42 -12.46
N GLY A 242 13.12 4.66 -12.96
CA GLY A 242 11.96 5.55 -13.09
C GLY A 242 10.90 5.01 -14.05
N ILE A 243 11.28 4.30 -15.12
CA ILE A 243 10.31 3.62 -15.99
C ILE A 243 9.50 2.59 -15.17
N PHE A 244 10.15 1.85 -14.28
CA PHE A 244 9.54 0.87 -13.38
C PHE A 244 9.11 1.47 -12.02
N GLN A 245 8.83 2.79 -12.00
CA GLN A 245 8.28 3.52 -10.86
C GLN A 245 9.17 3.62 -9.60
N ILE A 246 10.44 3.25 -9.71
CA ILE A 246 11.44 3.32 -8.62
C ILE A 246 12.22 4.63 -8.78
N ASN A 247 12.14 5.51 -7.77
CA ASN A 247 12.59 6.90 -7.89
C ASN A 247 13.68 7.34 -6.90
N GLU A 248 14.15 6.44 -6.05
CA GLU A 248 15.27 6.69 -5.14
C GLU A 248 16.49 7.25 -5.89
N PRO A 249 16.87 6.74 -7.09
CA PRO A 249 18.01 7.30 -7.80
C PRO A 249 17.87 8.77 -8.20
N ILE A 250 16.65 9.26 -8.49
CA ILE A 250 16.46 10.68 -8.82
C ILE A 250 16.28 11.53 -7.55
N LEU A 251 15.62 10.99 -6.52
CA LEU A 251 15.40 11.68 -5.23
C LEU A 251 16.69 11.91 -4.45
N PHE A 252 17.62 10.95 -4.48
CA PHE A 252 18.91 11.05 -3.81
C PHE A 252 20.02 11.57 -4.74
N GLY A 253 19.88 11.36 -6.06
CA GLY A 253 20.87 11.82 -7.03
C GLY A 253 20.77 13.32 -7.32
N LEU A 254 19.62 13.94 -7.10
CA LEU A 254 19.43 15.40 -7.12
C LEU A 254 19.01 15.88 -5.74
N PRO A 255 19.31 17.13 -5.36
CA PRO A 255 18.78 17.71 -4.13
C PRO A 255 17.29 17.98 -4.32
N ILE A 256 16.44 16.95 -4.26
CA ILE A 256 14.97 17.10 -4.27
C ILE A 256 14.47 17.14 -2.83
N ILE A 257 15.02 16.25 -1.99
CA ILE A 257 14.78 16.21 -0.55
C ILE A 257 15.22 17.53 0.07
N MET A 258 14.33 18.14 0.85
CA MET A 258 14.53 19.44 1.51
C MET A 258 14.89 20.62 0.59
N ASN A 259 14.74 20.50 -0.74
CA ASN A 259 14.99 21.60 -1.66
C ASN A 259 13.74 22.48 -1.85
N PRO A 260 13.76 23.75 -1.42
CA PRO A 260 12.60 24.62 -1.49
C PRO A 260 12.14 24.94 -2.92
N VAL A 261 13.03 24.92 -3.91
CA VAL A 261 12.67 25.09 -5.34
C VAL A 261 11.85 23.89 -5.81
N MET A 262 12.27 22.68 -5.44
CA MET A 262 11.60 21.44 -5.84
C MET A 262 10.39 21.09 -4.96
N PHE A 263 10.24 21.72 -3.79
CA PHE A 263 9.10 21.51 -2.90
C PHE A 263 7.76 21.70 -3.62
N ILE A 264 7.58 22.83 -4.31
CA ILE A 264 6.32 23.17 -4.96
C ILE A 264 5.91 22.12 -5.99
N PRO A 265 6.71 21.81 -7.03
CA PRO A 265 6.29 20.85 -8.05
C PRO A 265 6.18 19.43 -7.47
N PHE A 266 7.04 19.05 -6.52
CA PHE A 266 7.05 17.71 -5.95
C PHE A 266 5.80 17.40 -5.10
N ILE A 267 5.36 18.36 -4.28
CA ILE A 267 4.16 18.19 -3.46
C ILE A 267 2.88 18.41 -4.28
N LEU A 268 2.86 19.39 -5.19
CA LEU A 268 1.65 19.80 -5.91
C LEU A 268 1.27 18.83 -7.03
N ILE A 269 2.26 18.16 -7.65
CA ILE A 269 1.98 17.37 -8.85
C ILE A 269 1.03 16.19 -8.57
N GLN A 270 1.21 15.48 -7.46
CA GLN A 270 0.38 14.31 -7.18
C GLN A 270 -1.10 14.70 -6.93
N PRO A 271 -1.41 15.73 -6.13
CA PRO A 271 -2.77 16.24 -6.01
C PRO A 271 -3.38 16.68 -7.36
N LEU A 272 -2.59 17.32 -8.22
CA LEU A 272 -3.04 17.72 -9.56
C LEU A 272 -3.39 16.51 -10.42
N LEU A 273 -2.51 15.50 -10.49
CA LEU A 273 -2.77 14.27 -11.24
C LEU A 273 -3.98 13.52 -10.67
N ALA A 274 -4.13 13.49 -9.34
CA ALA A 274 -5.28 12.89 -8.68
C ALA A 274 -6.60 13.59 -9.07
N ALA A 275 -6.63 14.92 -9.13
CA ALA A 275 -7.80 15.68 -9.58
C ALA A 275 -8.17 15.38 -11.04
N ILE A 276 -7.17 15.29 -11.92
CA ILE A 276 -7.37 14.93 -13.34
C ILE A 276 -7.94 13.51 -13.45
N THR A 277 -7.33 12.54 -12.76
CA THR A 277 -7.79 11.15 -12.75
C THR A 277 -9.19 11.02 -12.18
N MET A 278 -9.50 11.70 -11.09
CA MET A 278 -10.83 11.70 -10.49
C MET A 278 -11.87 12.28 -11.45
N THR A 279 -11.55 13.39 -12.14
CA THR A 279 -12.43 13.97 -13.14
C THR A 279 -12.70 12.97 -14.28
N ALA A 280 -11.64 12.39 -14.86
CA ALA A 280 -11.78 11.40 -15.93
C ALA A 280 -12.58 10.16 -15.50
N TYR A 281 -12.38 9.69 -14.26
CA TYR A 281 -13.15 8.58 -13.68
C TYR A 281 -14.63 8.93 -13.51
N THR A 282 -14.95 10.10 -12.92
CA THR A 282 -16.34 10.54 -12.71
C THR A 282 -17.10 10.80 -14.01
N LEU A 283 -16.40 11.22 -15.08
CA LEU A 283 -16.97 11.40 -16.42
C LEU A 283 -17.10 10.08 -17.20
N GLY A 284 -16.66 8.94 -16.64
CA GLY A 284 -16.70 7.64 -17.31
C GLY A 284 -15.70 7.49 -18.45
N ILE A 285 -14.68 8.35 -18.53
CA ILE A 285 -13.62 8.28 -19.56
C ILE A 285 -12.72 7.07 -19.30
N ILE A 286 -12.44 6.79 -18.03
CA ILE A 286 -11.68 5.61 -17.61
C ILE A 286 -12.55 4.72 -16.72
N PRO A 287 -12.43 3.38 -16.85
CA PRO A 287 -13.14 2.45 -15.99
C PRO A 287 -12.45 2.34 -14.60
N PRO A 288 -13.12 1.71 -13.61
CA PRO A 288 -12.51 1.36 -12.34
C PRO A 288 -11.37 0.34 -12.50
N ILE A 289 -10.58 0.23 -11.43
CA ILE A 289 -9.58 -0.81 -11.29
C ILE A 289 -10.28 -2.15 -11.04
N THR A 290 -9.98 -3.14 -11.87
CA THR A 290 -10.56 -4.50 -11.84
C THR A 290 -9.50 -5.59 -11.71
N ASN A 291 -8.22 -5.21 -11.69
CA ASN A 291 -7.07 -6.10 -11.57
C ASN A 291 -5.98 -5.44 -10.72
N ILE A 292 -5.03 -6.24 -10.23
CA ILE A 292 -3.83 -5.75 -9.53
C ILE A 292 -2.60 -6.21 -10.31
N ALA A 293 -2.06 -5.32 -11.12
CA ALA A 293 -0.74 -5.42 -11.71
C ALA A 293 0.31 -4.93 -10.69
N PRO A 294 1.56 -5.42 -10.78
CA PRO A 294 2.65 -4.90 -9.95
C PRO A 294 2.77 -3.37 -10.09
N TRP A 295 2.97 -2.66 -8.98
CA TRP A 295 3.16 -1.20 -9.00
C TRP A 295 4.41 -0.78 -9.78
N THR A 296 5.35 -1.70 -10.00
CA THR A 296 6.54 -1.49 -10.84
C THR A 296 6.25 -1.58 -12.34
N MET A 297 4.99 -1.79 -12.76
CA MET A 297 4.66 -1.82 -14.18
C MET A 297 5.07 -0.51 -14.86
N PRO A 298 5.65 -0.57 -16.08
CA PRO A 298 6.02 0.62 -16.83
C PRO A 298 4.86 1.62 -16.93
N THR A 299 5.19 2.91 -16.80
CA THR A 299 4.20 4.00 -16.81
C THR A 299 3.20 3.84 -17.97
N GLY A 300 1.91 3.83 -17.64
CA GLY A 300 0.81 3.59 -18.57
C GLY A 300 0.36 2.13 -18.68
N LEU A 301 1.27 1.16 -18.70
CA LEU A 301 0.89 -0.26 -18.77
C LEU A 301 0.16 -0.72 -17.52
N GLY A 302 0.54 -0.20 -16.35
CA GLY A 302 -0.20 -0.41 -15.10
C GLY A 302 -1.67 -0.02 -15.26
N ALA A 303 -1.95 1.17 -15.79
CA ALA A 303 -3.31 1.64 -16.05
C ALA A 303 -4.09 0.71 -16.99
N PHE A 304 -3.47 0.29 -18.10
CA PHE A 304 -4.07 -0.63 -19.06
C PHE A 304 -4.47 -1.96 -18.41
N PHE A 305 -3.54 -2.64 -17.73
CA PHE A 305 -3.80 -3.96 -17.15
C PHE A 305 -4.72 -3.89 -15.93
N ASN A 306 -4.58 -2.87 -15.09
CA ASN A 306 -5.44 -2.69 -13.92
C ASN A 306 -6.90 -2.41 -14.26
N THR A 307 -7.18 -1.95 -15.48
CA THR A 307 -8.52 -1.65 -15.99
C THR A 307 -9.03 -2.67 -17.00
N ASN A 308 -8.49 -3.89 -16.97
CA ASN A 308 -8.82 -4.98 -17.88
C ASN A 308 -8.67 -4.62 -19.37
N GLY A 309 -7.62 -3.88 -19.72
CA GLY A 309 -7.24 -3.58 -21.10
C GLY A 309 -7.82 -2.29 -21.68
N SER A 310 -8.19 -1.31 -20.84
CA SER A 310 -8.70 -0.04 -21.35
C SER A 310 -7.60 0.81 -21.99
N VAL A 311 -7.79 1.15 -23.27
CA VAL A 311 -6.90 2.07 -23.99
C VAL A 311 -7.07 3.51 -23.47
N ALA A 312 -8.27 3.90 -23.06
CA ALA A 312 -8.49 5.22 -22.48
C ALA A 312 -7.71 5.41 -21.17
N ALA A 313 -7.63 4.35 -20.34
CA ALA A 313 -6.81 4.31 -19.15
C ALA A 313 -5.31 4.51 -19.46
N LEU A 314 -4.79 3.78 -20.44
CA LEU A 314 -3.41 3.95 -20.92
C LEU A 314 -3.13 5.41 -21.34
N LEU A 315 -4.01 5.97 -22.17
CA LEU A 315 -3.86 7.32 -22.70
C LEU A 315 -3.92 8.39 -21.59
N LEU A 316 -4.80 8.21 -20.61
CA LEU A 316 -4.88 9.13 -19.47
C LEU A 316 -3.60 9.10 -18.62
N ALA A 317 -3.01 7.92 -18.39
CA ALA A 317 -1.75 7.82 -17.67
C ALA A 317 -0.60 8.52 -18.42
N LEU A 318 -0.54 8.39 -19.75
CA LEU A 318 0.42 9.12 -20.58
C LEU A 318 0.15 10.63 -20.59
N PHE A 319 -1.12 11.04 -20.58
CA PHE A 319 -1.50 12.45 -20.43
C PHE A 319 -1.04 13.01 -19.08
N ASN A 320 -1.27 12.29 -17.98
CA ASN A 320 -0.78 12.68 -16.65
C ASN A 320 0.75 12.76 -16.60
N LEU A 321 1.47 11.87 -17.29
CA LEU A 321 2.93 11.96 -17.41
C LEU A 321 3.35 13.25 -18.14
N ALA A 322 2.65 13.62 -19.21
CA ALA A 322 2.89 14.87 -19.93
C ALA A 322 2.62 16.09 -19.03
N VAL A 323 1.52 16.09 -18.27
CA VAL A 323 1.22 17.14 -17.29
C VAL A 323 2.32 17.26 -16.24
N SER A 324 2.78 16.14 -15.66
CA SER A 324 3.91 16.13 -14.73
C SER A 324 5.15 16.75 -15.34
N THR A 325 5.50 16.34 -16.56
CA THR A 325 6.64 16.90 -17.30
C THR A 325 6.52 18.42 -17.45
N LEU A 326 5.36 18.91 -17.90
CA LEU A 326 5.12 20.34 -18.11
C LEU A 326 5.19 21.14 -16.82
N VAL A 327 4.68 20.60 -15.71
CA VAL A 327 4.77 21.24 -14.39
C VAL A 327 6.21 21.31 -13.91
N TYR A 328 7.03 20.27 -14.12
CA TYR A 328 8.43 20.26 -13.69
C TYR A 328 9.35 21.16 -14.55
N LEU A 329 9.06 21.37 -15.83
CA LEU A 329 9.89 22.17 -16.74
C LEU A 329 10.38 23.51 -16.18
N PRO A 330 9.50 24.42 -15.70
CA PRO A 330 9.94 25.71 -15.17
C PRO A 330 10.85 25.55 -13.94
N PHE A 331 10.58 24.56 -13.07
CA PHE A 331 11.35 24.35 -11.86
C PHE A 331 12.73 23.73 -12.14
N VAL A 332 12.86 22.93 -13.19
CA VAL A 332 14.18 22.46 -13.66
C VAL A 332 15.04 23.65 -14.08
N VAL A 333 14.48 24.59 -14.86
CA VAL A 333 15.21 25.80 -15.30
C VAL A 333 15.61 26.66 -14.10
N ILE A 334 14.67 26.89 -13.16
CA ILE A 334 14.94 27.66 -11.94
C ILE A 334 15.99 26.97 -11.07
N SER A 335 15.89 25.65 -10.90
CA SER A 335 16.86 24.86 -10.13
C SER A 335 18.25 24.91 -10.74
N ASN A 336 18.40 24.80 -12.06
CA ASN A 336 19.70 24.93 -12.72
C ASN A 336 20.30 26.33 -12.53
N LYS A 337 19.47 27.38 -12.56
CA LYS A 337 19.92 28.76 -12.31
C LYS A 337 20.33 28.96 -10.86
N ALA A 338 19.54 28.48 -9.90
CA ALA A 338 19.85 28.58 -8.47
C ALA A 338 21.16 27.86 -8.13
N GLN A 339 21.36 26.64 -8.64
CA GLN A 339 22.58 25.89 -8.44
C GLN A 339 23.81 26.61 -9.04
N GLY A 340 23.66 27.18 -10.23
CA GLY A 340 24.75 27.96 -10.85
C GLY A 340 25.12 29.24 -10.09
N VAL A 341 24.19 29.83 -9.32
CA VAL A 341 24.50 30.96 -8.43
C VAL A 341 25.22 30.48 -7.17
N ILE A 342 24.73 29.39 -6.55
CA ILE A 342 25.38 28.80 -5.36
C ILE A 342 26.83 28.43 -5.66
N GLU A 343 27.08 27.78 -6.81
CA GLU A 343 28.44 27.42 -7.24
C GLU A 343 29.34 28.62 -7.55
N GLN A 344 28.77 29.80 -7.85
CA GLN A 344 29.54 31.03 -8.04
C GLN A 344 29.81 31.76 -6.72
N GLU A 345 28.91 31.63 -5.75
CA GLU A 345 29.04 32.23 -4.41
C GLU A 345 29.93 31.40 -3.49
N GLU A 346 29.93 30.07 -3.61
CA GLU A 346 30.93 29.20 -2.97
C GLU A 346 32.27 29.38 -3.68
N SER A 347 33.14 30.25 -3.14
CA SER A 347 34.47 30.42 -3.71
C SER A 347 35.29 29.14 -3.55
N GLU A 348 36.22 28.88 -4.48
CA GLU A 348 37.20 27.78 -4.32
C GLU A 348 37.94 27.86 -2.98
N GLU A 349 38.07 29.07 -2.43
CA GLU A 349 38.68 29.35 -1.13
C GLU A 349 37.78 28.91 0.04
N ASP A 350 36.46 29.07 -0.05
CA ASP A 350 35.50 28.58 0.95
C ASP A 350 35.43 27.05 0.97
N ILE A 351 35.45 26.43 -0.21
CA ILE A 351 35.51 24.97 -0.35
C ILE A 351 36.84 24.44 0.19
N ALA A 352 37.97 25.07 -0.15
CA ALA A 352 39.28 24.70 0.37
C ALA A 352 39.39 24.88 1.89
N ASN A 353 38.74 25.88 2.47
CA ASN A 353 38.72 26.10 3.91
C ASN A 353 37.79 25.12 4.64
N ALA A 354 36.68 24.70 4.04
CA ALA A 354 35.80 23.66 4.60
C ALA A 354 36.44 22.25 4.56
N LEU A 355 37.32 21.99 3.58
CA LEU A 355 38.03 20.71 3.43
C LEU A 355 39.34 20.63 4.22
N LYS A 356 39.80 21.74 4.81
CA LYS A 356 40.89 21.74 5.80
C LYS A 356 40.34 21.26 7.14
N PHE A 357 40.27 19.93 7.29
CA PHE A 357 40.21 19.28 8.60
C PHE A 357 41.60 19.28 9.26
#